data_AF-A0A931E0J8-F1
#
_entry.id   AF-A0A931E0J8-F1
#
_cell.length_a   1.000
_cell.length_b   1.000
_cell.length_c   1.000
_cell.angle_alpha   90.00
_cell.angle_beta   90.00
_cell.angle_gamma   90.00
#
_symmetry.space_group_name_H-M   'P 1'
#
loop_
_entity.id
_entity.type
_entity.pdbx_description
1 polymer ?
#
loop_
_entity_poly.entity_id
_entity_poly.type
_entity_poly.pdbx_seq_one_letter_code
_entity_poly.pdbx_strand_id
1 'polypeptide(L)'
;MTKWNPQRGLRRLRTLSSNRSENSDLSGRNNRNEAIVLFDEVATVRELAAAIAKQVYPADRRAPTNLDGLVDMLREYKVKRIISSYWSMSPKDTDLVERVFEDEGIELIK
;
A
#
# COMPACT_ATOMS: atom_id res chain seq x y z
N MET A 1 2.88 71.05 33.01
CA MET A 1 3.73 71.36 31.83
C MET A 1 3.57 70.25 30.82
N THR A 2 2.73 70.49 29.83
CA THR A 2 2.38 69.57 28.73
C THR A 2 3.45 69.67 27.65
N LYS A 3 4.05 68.54 27.23
CA LYS A 3 4.95 68.48 26.07
C LYS A 3 4.26 67.78 24.90
N TRP A 4 4.55 68.32 23.73
CA TRP A 4 3.91 68.17 22.43
C TRP A 4 4.62 67.13 21.54
N ASN A 5 3.86 66.65 20.55
CA ASN A 5 4.06 65.68 19.42
C ASN A 5 5.25 66.05 18.48
N PRO A 6 5.70 65.34 17.39
CA PRO A 6 4.94 64.53 16.40
C PRO A 6 5.63 63.37 15.57
N GLN A 7 4.81 62.53 14.92
CA GLN A 7 5.00 61.82 13.62
C GLN A 7 5.96 60.62 13.40
N ARG A 8 5.34 59.51 12.93
CA ARG A 8 5.67 58.58 11.81
C ARG A 8 5.37 57.13 12.27
N GLY A 9 4.47 56.34 11.69
CA GLY A 9 3.94 56.23 10.33
C GLY A 9 4.14 54.77 9.91
N LEU A 10 3.08 54.06 9.48
CA LEU A 10 3.02 52.82 8.66
C LEU A 10 1.62 52.21 8.83
N ARG A 11 0.65 52.52 7.96
CA ARG A 11 0.25 51.74 6.77
C ARG A 11 -0.03 50.24 7.04
N ARG A 12 -1.30 49.85 6.79
CA ARG A 12 -1.75 48.64 6.07
C ARG A 12 -1.47 47.28 6.78
N LEU A 13 -2.37 46.33 6.98
CA LEU A 13 -3.46 45.81 6.16
C LEU A 13 -4.46 45.02 7.02
N ARG A 14 -5.71 45.08 6.57
CA ARG A 14 -6.81 44.14 6.78
C ARG A 14 -6.34 42.71 6.44
N THR A 15 -6.41 41.78 7.38
CA THR A 15 -6.47 40.33 7.08
C THR A 15 -7.81 39.79 7.51
N LEU A 16 -8.46 39.17 6.53
CA LEU A 16 -9.81 38.65 6.56
C LEU A 16 -9.89 37.37 7.38
N SER A 17 -11.04 37.19 8.01
CA SER A 17 -11.58 35.87 8.37
C SER A 17 -11.53 34.93 7.16
N SER A 18 -10.97 33.75 7.37
CA SER A 18 -11.51 32.44 6.97
C SER A 18 -10.37 31.44 6.84
N ASN A 19 -10.04 30.75 7.93
CA ASN A 19 -9.44 29.43 7.84
C ASN A 19 -10.47 28.42 8.34
N ARG A 20 -11.55 28.29 7.58
CA ARG A 20 -12.31 27.06 7.44
C ARG A 20 -11.73 26.36 6.22
N SER A 21 -10.84 25.40 6.47
CA SER A 21 -10.74 24.18 5.68
C SER A 21 -10.29 23.10 6.64
N GLU A 22 -11.29 22.33 7.06
CA GLU A 22 -11.14 21.01 7.62
C GLU A 22 -10.19 20.22 6.71
N ASN A 23 -8.95 20.00 7.17
CA ASN A 23 -8.07 18.98 6.60
C ASN A 23 -8.61 17.61 7.04
N SER A 24 -9.74 17.23 6.44
CA SER A 24 -10.33 15.90 6.53
C SER A 24 -10.06 15.11 5.25
N ASP A 25 -8.82 15.12 4.77
CA ASP A 25 -8.34 14.30 3.65
C ASP A 25 -7.11 13.47 4.03
N LEU A 26 -7.09 12.96 5.27
CA LEU A 26 -6.18 11.87 5.67
C LEU A 26 -6.89 10.51 5.70
N SER A 27 -8.03 10.38 5.01
CA SER A 27 -8.63 9.07 4.72
C SER A 27 -7.97 8.35 3.56
N GLY A 28 -6.66 8.56 3.36
CA GLY A 28 -5.81 7.50 2.83
C GLY A 28 -5.83 6.35 3.83
N ARG A 29 -6.91 5.56 3.81
CA ARG A 29 -7.03 4.29 4.53
C ARG A 29 -5.82 3.49 4.10
N ASN A 30 -4.81 3.49 4.96
CA ASN A 30 -3.60 2.72 4.84
C ASN A 30 -4.00 1.25 4.85
N ASN A 31 -4.37 0.74 3.67
CA ASN A 31 -4.73 -0.65 3.48
C ASN A 31 -3.40 -1.40 3.40
N ARG A 32 -2.82 -1.71 4.56
CA ARG A 32 -1.45 -2.24 4.70
C ARG A 32 -1.17 -3.51 3.87
N ASN A 33 -2.22 -4.14 3.35
CA ASN A 33 -2.16 -5.38 2.58
C ASN A 33 -2.30 -5.15 1.06
N GLU A 34 -2.44 -3.90 0.60
CA GLU A 34 -2.59 -3.60 -0.83
C GLU A 34 -1.33 -4.02 -1.61
N ALA A 35 -0.16 -3.87 -1.00
CA ALA A 35 1.10 -4.32 -1.54
C ALA A 35 1.83 -5.25 -0.57
N ILE A 36 2.34 -6.37 -1.09
CA ILE A 36 3.12 -7.35 -0.33
C ILE A 36 4.53 -7.40 -0.91
N VAL A 37 5.54 -7.35 -0.04
CA VAL A 37 6.96 -7.41 -0.44
C VAL A 37 7.57 -8.71 0.08
N LEU A 38 8.13 -9.51 -0.82
CA LEU A 38 8.78 -10.79 -0.54
C LEU A 38 10.29 -10.63 -0.69
N PHE A 39 11.01 -10.94 0.39
CA PHE A 39 12.47 -10.92 0.44
C PHE A 39 13.10 -12.32 0.35
N ASP A 40 12.30 -13.36 0.54
CA ASP A 40 12.74 -14.75 0.42
C ASP A 40 12.72 -15.20 -1.05
N GLU A 41 13.53 -16.20 -1.37
CA GLU A 41 13.49 -16.87 -2.68
C GLU A 41 12.14 -17.55 -2.91
N VAL A 42 11.56 -17.34 -4.10
CA VAL A 42 10.31 -17.95 -4.53
C VAL A 42 10.58 -18.87 -5.72
N ALA A 43 10.69 -20.19 -5.47
CA ALA A 43 10.92 -21.19 -6.51
C ALA A 43 9.64 -21.94 -6.92
N THR A 44 8.60 -21.93 -6.07
CA THR A 44 7.35 -22.66 -6.34
C THR A 44 6.10 -21.87 -5.93
N VAL A 45 4.94 -22.21 -6.51
CA VAL A 45 3.64 -21.62 -6.14
C VAL A 45 3.32 -21.83 -4.66
N ARG A 46 3.74 -22.96 -4.08
CA ARG A 46 3.53 -23.24 -2.65
C ARG A 46 4.36 -22.33 -1.77
N GLU A 47 5.60 -22.05 -2.16
CA GLU A 47 6.47 -21.10 -1.44
C GLU A 47 5.94 -19.68 -1.56
N LEU A 48 5.49 -19.27 -2.76
CA LEU A 48 4.83 -17.98 -2.96
C LEU A 48 3.63 -17.83 -2.03
N ALA A 49 2.74 -18.83 -2.02
CA ALA A 49 1.57 -18.86 -1.15
C ALA A 49 1.94 -18.82 0.33
N ALA A 50 2.96 -19.57 0.75
CA ALA A 50 3.43 -19.57 2.13
C ALA A 50 4.04 -18.22 2.54
N ALA A 51 4.85 -17.60 1.67
CA ALA A 51 5.48 -16.32 1.93
C ALA A 51 4.46 -15.19 2.07
N ILE A 52 3.43 -15.19 1.21
CA ILE A 52 2.30 -14.24 1.28
C ILE A 52 1.47 -14.51 2.54
N ALA A 53 1.10 -15.76 2.80
CA ALA A 53 0.29 -16.14 3.96
C ALA A 53 0.95 -15.71 5.27
N LYS A 54 2.27 -15.82 5.41
CA LYS A 54 3.00 -15.33 6.60
C LYS A 54 2.77 -13.84 6.91
N GLN A 55 2.44 -13.03 5.90
CA GLN A 55 2.22 -11.60 6.05
C GLN A 55 0.75 -11.24 6.28
N VAL A 56 -0.17 -11.98 5.65
CA VAL A 56 -1.61 -11.63 5.67
C VAL A 56 -2.43 -12.47 6.64
N TYR A 57 -2.05 -13.73 6.87
CA TYR A 57 -2.81 -14.62 7.75
C TYR A 57 -2.46 -14.41 9.23
N PRO A 58 -3.43 -14.62 10.13
CA PRO A 58 -3.13 -14.84 11.54
C PRO A 58 -2.32 -16.14 11.72
N ALA A 59 -1.54 -16.22 12.78
CA ALA A 59 -0.50 -17.25 12.99
C ALA A 59 -1.02 -18.70 13.01
N ASP A 60 -2.32 -18.91 13.20
CA ASP A 60 -3.00 -20.20 13.29
C ASP A 60 -3.55 -20.72 11.95
N ARG A 61 -3.60 -19.88 10.91
CA ARG A 61 -4.14 -20.26 9.60
C ARG A 61 -3.04 -20.83 8.69
N ARG A 62 -3.31 -22.01 8.12
CA ARG A 62 -2.39 -22.67 7.17
C ARG A 62 -2.41 -21.98 5.81
N ALA A 63 -1.23 -21.84 5.21
CA ALA A 63 -1.08 -21.33 3.85
C ALA A 63 -1.75 -22.23 2.81
N PRO A 64 -2.30 -21.65 1.73
CA PRO A 64 -2.82 -22.42 0.61
C PRO A 64 -1.70 -23.21 -0.08
N THR A 65 -2.06 -24.32 -0.72
CA THR A 65 -1.11 -25.25 -1.36
C THR A 65 -1.22 -25.29 -2.87
N ASN A 66 -2.23 -24.63 -3.44
CA ASN A 66 -2.53 -24.55 -4.86
C ASN A 66 -2.80 -23.09 -5.27
N LEU A 67 -2.88 -22.87 -6.59
CA LEU A 67 -3.06 -21.54 -7.15
C LEU A 67 -4.44 -20.95 -6.83
N ASP A 68 -5.50 -21.76 -6.89
CA ASP A 68 -6.87 -21.30 -6.58
C ASP A 68 -6.96 -20.78 -5.13
N GLY A 69 -6.39 -21.53 -4.17
CA GLY A 69 -6.35 -21.09 -2.78
C GLY A 69 -5.49 -19.85 -2.57
N LEU A 70 -4.44 -19.65 -3.38
CA LEU A 70 -3.67 -18.41 -3.40
C LEU A 70 -4.54 -17.25 -3.89
N VAL A 71 -5.30 -17.41 -4.97
CA VAL A 71 -6.19 -16.37 -5.50
C VAL A 71 -7.27 -16.00 -4.48
N ASP A 72 -7.92 -16.99 -3.88
CA ASP A 72 -8.93 -16.76 -2.85
C ASP A 72 -8.36 -15.96 -1.68
N MET A 73 -7.13 -16.28 -1.25
CA MET A 73 -6.41 -15.52 -0.23
C MET A 73 -6.16 -14.07 -0.68
N LEU A 74 -5.65 -13.85 -1.89
CA LEU A 74 -5.36 -12.50 -2.37
C LEU A 74 -6.62 -11.63 -2.46
N ARG A 75 -7.74 -12.22 -2.90
CA ARG A 75 -9.06 -11.59 -2.92
C ARG A 75 -9.57 -11.26 -1.53
N GLU A 76 -9.51 -12.21 -0.60
CA GLU A 76 -9.97 -12.06 0.78
C GLU A 76 -9.26 -10.89 1.47
N TYR A 77 -7.94 -10.78 1.26
CA TYR A 77 -7.10 -9.77 1.89
C TYR A 77 -6.92 -8.50 1.04
N LYS A 78 -7.60 -8.43 -0.11
CA LYS A 78 -7.60 -7.29 -1.05
C LYS A 78 -6.20 -6.87 -1.48
N VAL A 79 -5.33 -7.85 -1.73
CA VAL A 79 -3.99 -7.63 -2.25
C VAL A 79 -4.08 -7.21 -3.72
N LYS A 80 -3.34 -6.17 -4.09
CA LYS A 80 -3.32 -5.61 -5.46
C LYS A 80 -1.95 -5.65 -6.10
N ARG A 81 -0.89 -5.75 -5.29
CA ARG A 81 0.48 -5.77 -5.78
C ARG A 81 1.33 -6.75 -4.98
N ILE A 82 2.13 -7.53 -5.69
CA ILE A 82 3.14 -8.42 -5.10
C ILE A 82 4.49 -8.03 -5.69
N ILE A 83 5.46 -7.76 -4.82
CA ILE A 83 6.81 -7.39 -5.17
C ILE A 83 7.73 -8.49 -4.64
N SER A 84 8.40 -9.21 -5.52
CA SER A 84 9.37 -10.24 -5.17
C SER A 84 10.77 -9.78 -5.56
N SER A 85 11.72 -9.83 -4.62
CA SER A 85 13.12 -9.50 -4.92
C SER A 85 13.92 -10.67 -5.48
N TYR A 86 13.50 -11.91 -5.21
CA TYR A 86 14.22 -13.13 -5.59
C TYR A 86 13.26 -14.15 -6.21
N TRP A 87 13.07 -14.03 -7.53
CA TRP A 87 12.20 -14.92 -8.29
C TRP A 87 13.01 -16.01 -9.01
N SER A 88 12.84 -17.27 -8.60
CA SER A 88 13.52 -18.43 -9.20
C SER A 88 12.56 -19.51 -9.72
N MET A 89 11.26 -19.21 -9.74
CA MET A 89 10.23 -20.09 -10.25
C MET A 89 10.47 -20.43 -11.73
N SER A 90 10.12 -21.67 -12.12
CA SER A 90 10.26 -22.11 -13.51
C SER A 90 9.48 -21.19 -14.47
N PRO A 91 9.92 -20.99 -15.73
CA PRO A 91 9.20 -20.14 -16.68
C PRO A 91 7.74 -20.58 -16.87
N LYS A 92 7.50 -21.91 -16.92
CA LYS A 92 6.15 -22.47 -17.08
C LYS A 92 5.23 -22.12 -15.91
N ASP A 93 5.72 -22.23 -14.68
CA ASP A 93 4.92 -21.92 -13.49
C ASP A 93 4.77 -20.40 -13.32
N THR A 94 5.80 -19.65 -13.71
CA THR A 94 5.76 -18.19 -13.75
C THR A 94 4.67 -17.69 -14.69
N ASP A 95 4.61 -18.19 -15.93
CA ASP A 95 3.56 -17.83 -16.90
C ASP A 95 2.16 -18.13 -16.36
N LEU A 96 2.00 -19.24 -15.63
CA LEU A 96 0.74 -19.65 -15.02
C LEU A 96 0.32 -18.68 -13.92
N VAL A 97 1.25 -18.30 -13.03
CA VAL A 97 1.00 -17.32 -11.97
C VAL A 97 0.68 -15.95 -12.56
N GLU A 98 1.41 -15.49 -13.57
CA GLU A 98 1.18 -14.19 -14.21
C GLU A 98 -0.19 -14.09 -14.85
N ARG A 99 -0.62 -15.12 -15.61
CA ARG A 99 -1.96 -15.14 -16.21
C ARG A 99 -3.05 -15.02 -15.15
N VAL A 100 -2.92 -15.79 -14.08
CA VAL A 100 -3.90 -15.75 -13.00
C VAL A 100 -3.88 -14.41 -12.27
N PHE A 101 -2.71 -13.82 -12.06
CA PHE A 101 -2.63 -12.50 -11.42
C PHE A 101 -3.20 -11.41 -12.33
N GLU A 102 -2.96 -11.47 -13.64
CA GLU A 102 -3.56 -10.56 -14.62
C GLU A 102 -5.09 -10.65 -14.63
N ASP A 103 -5.63 -11.87 -14.65
CA ASP A 103 -7.09 -12.13 -14.57
C ASP A 103 -7.71 -11.54 -13.29
N GLU A 104 -6.95 -11.53 -12.19
CA GLU A 104 -7.37 -10.98 -10.90
C GLU A 104 -7.06 -9.48 -10.72
N GLY A 105 -6.39 -8.86 -11.69
CA GLY A 105 -5.94 -7.47 -11.61
C GLY A 105 -4.92 -7.23 -10.49
N ILE A 106 -4.01 -8.19 -10.30
CA ILE A 106 -2.91 -8.16 -9.34
C ILE A 106 -1.60 -7.91 -10.10
N GLU A 107 -0.87 -6.87 -9.70
CA GLU A 107 0.41 -6.55 -10.30
C GLU A 107 1.52 -7.40 -9.68
N LEU A 108 2.27 -8.13 -10.51
CA LEU A 108 3.51 -8.82 -10.12
C LEU A 108 4.72 -8.01 -10.55
N ILE A 109 5.59 -7.67 -9.59
CA ILE A 109 6.91 -7.10 -9.83
C ILE A 109 7.92 -8.13 -9.32
N LYS A 110 8.82 -8.61 -10.17
CA LYS A 110 9.74 -9.72 -9.89
C LYS A 110 11.13 -9.42 -10.42
#